data_AF-A0A962Q968-F1
#
_entry.id   AF-A0A962Q968-F1
#
_cell.length_a   1.000
_cell.length_b   1.000
_cell.length_c   1.000
_cell.angle_alpha   90.00
_cell.angle_beta   90.00
_cell.angle_gamma   90.00
#
_symmetry.space_group_name_H-M   'P 1'
#
loop_
_entity.id
_entity.type
_entity.pdbx_description
1 polymer ?
#
loop_
_entity_poly.entity_id
_entity_poly.type
_entity_poly.pdbx_seq_one_letter_code
_entity_poly.pdbx_strand_id
1 'polypeptide(L)'
;AVAVGNAIARANLFASRDPQTRIYDNRQWFTPFVGGSYQFLNGAERLLDARMMFFYYATGITPAMTESRPGTGSAYAITVRDAQGKYLDGSRTYKVTLPGPIPA
;
A
#
# COMPACT_ATOMS: atom_id res chain seq x y z
N ALA A 1 -24.06 -7.38 -8.61
CA ALA A 1 -23.22 -7.20 -7.41
C ALA A 1 -21.72 -7.35 -7.70
N VAL A 2 -21.24 -8.47 -8.27
CA VAL A 2 -19.80 -8.74 -8.48
C VAL A 2 -19.05 -7.63 -9.23
N ALA A 3 -19.58 -7.15 -10.35
CA ALA A 3 -18.93 -6.10 -11.15
C ALA A 3 -18.69 -4.81 -10.34
N VAL A 4 -19.69 -4.38 -9.56
CA VAL A 4 -19.60 -3.18 -8.71
C VAL A 4 -18.60 -3.39 -7.58
N GLY A 5 -18.64 -4.54 -6.91
CA GLY A 5 -17.69 -4.86 -5.83
C GLY A 5 -16.24 -4.88 -6.31
N ASN A 6 -15.98 -5.46 -7.49
CA ASN A 6 -14.64 -5.46 -8.08
C ASN A 6 -14.17 -4.04 -8.43
N ALA A 7 -15.07 -3.19 -8.96
CA ALA A 7 -14.74 -1.80 -9.26
C ALA A 7 -14.39 -1.01 -7.99
N ILE A 8 -15.14 -1.22 -6.89
CA ILE A 8 -14.86 -0.60 -5.59
C ILE A 8 -13.49 -1.04 -5.06
N ALA A 9 -13.17 -2.34 -5.10
CA ALA A 9 -11.89 -2.84 -4.61
C ALA A 9 -10.70 -2.26 -5.40
N ARG A 10 -10.81 -2.18 -6.73
CA ARG A 10 -9.80 -1.54 -7.58
C ARG A 10 -9.67 -0.05 -7.31
N ALA A 11 -10.78 0.66 -7.14
CA ALA A 11 -10.76 2.08 -6.82
C ALA A 11 -10.10 2.34 -5.46
N ASN A 12 -10.39 1.51 -4.46
CA ASN A 12 -9.77 1.58 -3.15
C ASN A 12 -8.26 1.32 -3.21
N LEU A 13 -7.81 0.28 -3.93
CA LEU A 13 -6.39 -0.01 -4.06
C LEU A 13 -5.61 1.01 -4.91
N PHE A 14 -6.09 1.31 -6.11
CA PHE A 14 -5.33 2.09 -7.10
C PHE A 14 -5.56 3.59 -7.02
N ALA A 15 -6.55 4.02 -6.24
CA ALA A 15 -6.95 5.42 -6.12
C ALA A 15 -7.56 5.70 -4.73
N SER A 16 -7.00 5.10 -3.66
CA SER A 16 -7.50 5.33 -2.30
C SER A 16 -7.65 6.81 -2.00
N ARG A 17 -8.76 7.15 -1.35
CA ARG A 17 -9.02 8.49 -0.80
C ARG A 17 -8.56 8.61 0.64
N ASP A 18 -8.18 7.51 1.26
CA ASP A 18 -7.70 7.47 2.64
C ASP A 18 -6.29 8.08 2.70
N PRO A 19 -6.08 9.22 3.40
CA PRO A 19 -4.76 9.83 3.52
C PRO A 19 -3.77 8.93 4.28
N GLN A 20 -4.24 7.99 5.11
CA GLN A 20 -3.40 7.09 5.87
C GLN A 20 -2.64 6.07 5.00
N THR A 21 -3.01 5.92 3.72
CA THR A 21 -2.23 5.10 2.80
C THR A 21 -0.91 5.78 2.40
N ARG A 22 -0.81 7.11 2.49
CA ARG A 22 0.35 7.85 1.96
C ARG A 22 1.58 7.67 2.85
N ILE A 23 2.72 7.35 2.23
CA ILE A 23 4.03 7.33 2.91
C ILE A 23 4.69 8.71 2.84
N TYR A 24 4.48 9.44 1.73
CA TYR A 24 4.99 10.78 1.51
C TYR A 24 3.88 11.68 0.95
N ASP A 25 3.91 12.97 1.31
CA ASP A 25 2.91 13.93 0.82
C ASP A 25 3.13 14.34 -0.64
N ASN A 26 4.37 14.28 -1.11
CA ASN A 26 4.79 14.76 -2.43
C ASN A 26 5.20 13.64 -3.41
N ARG A 27 4.97 12.37 -3.07
CA ARG A 27 5.30 11.22 -3.92
C ARG A 27 4.12 10.25 -3.95
N GLN A 28 4.06 9.42 -4.98
CA GLN A 28 2.95 8.47 -5.19
C GLN A 28 3.11 7.14 -4.40
N TRP A 29 4.06 7.06 -3.48
CA TRP A 29 4.27 5.85 -2.68
C TRP A 29 3.23 5.74 -1.58
N PHE A 30 2.64 4.56 -1.45
CA PHE A 30 1.65 4.23 -0.43
C PHE A 30 1.95 2.89 0.23
N THR A 31 1.44 2.71 1.44
CA THR A 31 1.54 1.46 2.19
C THR A 31 0.25 0.64 2.03
N PRO A 32 0.34 -0.70 1.90
CA PRO A 32 -0.83 -1.55 1.96
C PRO A 32 -1.28 -1.84 3.42
N PHE A 33 -0.50 -1.43 4.42
CA PHE A 33 -0.73 -1.69 5.84
C PHE A 33 -1.20 -0.43 6.59
N VAL A 34 -2.36 0.08 6.20
CA VAL A 34 -3.02 1.17 6.95
C VAL A 34 -3.26 0.72 8.40
N GLY A 35 -2.92 1.58 9.35
CA GLY A 35 -2.96 1.28 10.79
C GLY A 35 -1.74 0.52 11.31
N GLY A 36 -0.76 0.18 10.46
CA GLY A 36 0.49 -0.46 10.89
C GLY A 36 0.30 -1.86 11.50
N SER A 37 -0.82 -2.52 11.20
CA SER A 37 -1.18 -3.82 11.79
C SER A 37 -1.51 -4.83 10.72
N TYR A 38 -0.91 -6.02 10.83
CA TYR A 38 -1.24 -7.19 10.02
C TYR A 38 -2.68 -7.71 10.26
N GLN A 39 -3.32 -7.27 11.36
CA GLN A 39 -4.71 -7.59 11.70
C GLN A 39 -5.70 -6.57 11.14
N PHE A 40 -5.22 -5.43 10.61
CA PHE A 40 -6.01 -4.28 10.19
C PHE A 40 -6.91 -3.73 11.31
N LEU A 41 -6.39 -3.71 12.53
CA LEU A 41 -7.10 -3.17 13.69
C LEU A 41 -6.60 -1.76 14.02
N ASN A 42 -7.54 -0.90 14.45
CA ASN A 42 -7.26 0.36 15.11
C ASN A 42 -8.00 0.38 16.44
N GLY A 43 -7.31 0.00 17.51
CA GLY A 43 -7.96 -0.32 18.79
C GLY A 43 -8.96 -1.47 18.63
N ALA A 44 -10.23 -1.23 18.97
CA ALA A 44 -11.30 -2.20 18.82
C ALA A 44 -11.91 -2.26 17.40
N GLU A 45 -11.56 -1.32 16.52
CA GLU A 45 -12.13 -1.20 15.18
C GLU A 45 -11.38 -2.05 14.16
N ARG A 46 -12.12 -2.69 13.24
CA ARG A 46 -11.54 -3.35 12.06
C ARG A 46 -11.60 -2.40 10.86
N LEU A 47 -10.43 -2.08 10.31
CA LEU A 47 -10.28 -1.28 9.10
C LEU A 47 -10.63 -2.13 7.87
N LEU A 48 -11.91 -2.20 7.52
CA LEU A 48 -12.41 -3.07 6.44
C LEU A 48 -11.85 -2.67 5.06
N ASP A 49 -11.75 -1.37 4.78
CA ASP A 49 -11.21 -0.88 3.52
C ASP A 49 -9.71 -1.18 3.40
N ALA A 50 -8.94 -1.01 4.48
CA ALA A 50 -7.53 -1.38 4.52
C ALA A 50 -7.31 -2.89 4.29
N ARG A 51 -8.10 -3.71 4.99
CA ARG A 51 -8.05 -5.17 4.86
C ARG A 51 -8.41 -5.62 3.45
N MET A 52 -9.48 -5.06 2.89
CA MET A 52 -9.92 -5.36 1.53
C MET A 52 -8.86 -4.92 0.52
N MET A 53 -8.27 -3.73 0.67
CA MET A 53 -7.19 -3.23 -0.16
C MET A 53 -6.02 -4.22 -0.18
N PHE A 54 -5.54 -4.63 1.01
CA PHE A 54 -4.42 -5.55 1.13
C PHE A 54 -4.72 -6.88 0.44
N PHE A 55 -5.87 -7.51 0.72
CA PHE A 55 -6.20 -8.83 0.17
C PHE A 55 -6.68 -8.82 -1.28
N TYR A 56 -6.98 -7.65 -1.84
CA TYR A 56 -7.16 -7.50 -3.29
C TYR A 56 -5.81 -7.41 -4.01
N TYR A 57 -4.79 -6.84 -3.36
CA TYR A 57 -3.45 -6.67 -3.90
C TYR A 57 -2.55 -7.90 -3.71
N ALA A 58 -2.59 -8.52 -2.53
CA ALA A 58 -1.64 -9.52 -2.08
C ALA A 58 -2.29 -10.64 -1.26
N THR A 59 -1.52 -11.69 -1.01
CA THR A 59 -1.86 -12.81 -0.13
C THR A 59 -0.71 -13.08 0.83
N GLY A 60 -0.99 -13.85 1.89
CA GLY A 60 -0.07 -14.05 3.00
C GLY A 60 0.07 -12.78 3.84
N ILE A 61 0.05 -12.93 5.16
CA ILE A 61 0.19 -11.81 6.07
C ILE A 61 0.78 -12.31 7.39
N THR A 62 1.81 -11.63 7.89
CA THR A 62 2.50 -12.04 9.12
C THR A 62 2.82 -10.82 9.98
N PRO A 63 3.01 -11.00 11.31
CA PRO A 63 3.43 -9.90 12.18
C PRO A 63 4.76 -9.26 11.75
N ALA A 64 5.67 -10.03 11.15
CA ALA A 64 6.97 -9.53 10.70
C ALA A 64 6.90 -8.51 9.54
N MET A 65 5.72 -8.31 8.94
CA MET A 65 5.49 -7.33 7.87
C MET A 65 5.05 -5.95 8.39
N THR A 66 4.60 -5.85 9.65
CA THR A 66 4.05 -4.60 10.20
C THR A 66 4.57 -4.25 11.61
N GLU A 67 4.97 -5.25 12.39
CA GLU A 67 5.40 -5.12 13.79
C GLU A 67 6.89 -5.46 13.97
N SER A 68 7.69 -5.27 12.92
CA SER A 68 9.11 -5.59 12.96
C SER A 68 9.93 -4.54 13.70
N ARG A 69 11.01 -4.99 14.36
CA ARG A 69 12.03 -4.12 14.95
C ARG A 69 13.03 -3.68 13.88
N PRO A 70 13.73 -2.53 14.04
CA PRO A 70 14.82 -2.16 13.15
C PRO A 70 15.81 -3.33 12.93
N GLY A 71 16.14 -3.61 11.67
CA GLY A 71 17.01 -4.72 11.27
C GLY A 71 16.34 -6.11 11.26
N THR A 72 15.01 -6.19 11.39
CA THR A 72 14.25 -7.45 11.32
C THR A 72 13.02 -7.29 10.44
N GLY A 73 12.46 -8.42 9.99
CA GLY A 73 11.18 -8.44 9.26
C GLY A 73 11.26 -7.71 7.90
N SER A 74 10.21 -6.97 7.56
CA SER A 74 10.06 -6.35 6.25
C SER A 74 9.17 -5.11 6.31
N ALA A 75 9.41 -4.17 5.40
CA ALA A 75 8.58 -2.98 5.18
C ALA A 75 8.16 -2.89 3.71
N TYR A 76 6.96 -2.35 3.45
CA TYR A 76 6.35 -2.36 2.12
C TYR A 76 5.94 -0.96 1.69
N ALA A 77 6.47 -0.52 0.56
CA ALA A 77 6.03 0.67 -0.16
C ALA A 77 5.66 0.27 -1.59
N ILE A 78 4.49 0.72 -2.06
CA ILE A 78 3.95 0.39 -3.38
C ILE A 78 3.66 1.71 -4.10
N THR A 79 3.79 1.71 -5.42
CA THR A 79 3.21 2.75 -6.26
C THR A 79 2.63 2.13 -7.53
N VAL A 80 1.53 2.70 -8.00
CA VAL A 80 0.92 2.38 -9.30
C VAL A 80 0.90 3.58 -10.23
N ARG A 81 1.50 4.70 -9.80
CA ARG A 81 1.56 5.96 -10.53
C ARG A 81 3.00 6.48 -10.62
N ASP A 82 3.30 7.19 -11.71
CA ASP A 82 4.56 7.88 -11.93
C ASP A 82 4.65 9.20 -11.12
N ALA A 83 5.77 9.92 -11.27
CA ALA A 83 6.00 11.18 -10.55
C ALA A 83 4.99 12.29 -10.89
N GLN A 84 4.29 12.17 -12.02
CA GLN A 84 3.25 13.10 -12.45
C GLN A 84 1.85 12.63 -12.05
N GLY A 85 1.73 11.52 -11.30
CA GLY A 85 0.47 10.96 -10.86
C GLY A 85 -0.29 10.18 -11.95
N LYS A 86 0.34 9.87 -13.09
CA LYS A 86 -0.27 9.03 -14.13
C LYS A 86 -0.03 7.57 -13.82
N TYR A 87 -1.01 6.71 -14.13
CA TYR A 87 -0.81 5.27 -13.95
C TYR A 87 0.38 4.75 -14.76
N LEU A 88 1.12 3.82 -14.17
CA LEU A 88 2.23 3.15 -14.85
C LEU A 88 1.69 2.38 -16.07
N ASP A 89 2.35 2.57 -17.19
CA ASP A 89 1.99 2.03 -18.50
C ASP A 89 3.11 1.11 -18.99
N GLY A 90 2.79 -0.15 -19.27
CA GLY A 90 3.76 -1.17 -19.67
C GLY A 90 4.48 -0.85 -21.00
N SER A 91 3.99 0.10 -21.81
CA SER A 91 4.65 0.54 -23.03
C SER A 91 5.75 1.58 -22.81
N ARG A 92 6.03 1.97 -21.55
CA ARG A 92 6.95 3.06 -21.20
C ARG A 92 8.09 2.59 -20.31
N THR A 93 9.19 3.33 -20.35
CA THR A 93 10.34 3.10 -19.49
C THR A 93 10.30 4.06 -18.29
N TYR A 94 10.43 3.50 -17.09
CA TYR A 94 10.48 4.25 -15.84
C TYR A 94 11.80 4.02 -15.12
N LYS A 95 12.15 4.93 -14.21
CA LYS A 95 13.31 4.80 -13.32
C LYS A 95 12.89 5.12 -11.90
N VAL A 96 13.30 4.27 -10.97
CA VAL A 96 13.21 4.55 -9.53
C VAL A 96 14.62 4.84 -9.03
N THR A 97 14.80 5.99 -8.37
CA THR A 97 16.06 6.32 -7.70
C THR A 97 15.89 6.09 -6.21
N LEU A 98 16.71 5.21 -5.64
CA LEU A 98 16.75 4.91 -4.22
C LEU A 98 17.97 5.63 -3.62
N PRO A 99 17.78 6.80 -2.96
CA PRO A 99 18.90 7.54 -2.39
C PRO A 99 19.46 6.78 -1.19
N GLY A 100 20.79 6.59 -1.16
CA GLY A 100 21.48 5.97 -0.03
C GLY A 100 21.64 6.92 1.16
N PRO A 101 21.85 6.37 2.38
CA PRO A 101 21.83 4.95 2.71
C PRO A 101 20.38 4.40 2.76
N ILE A 102 20.18 3.16 2.29
CA ILE A 102 18.86 2.51 2.31
C ILE A 102 18.61 1.91 3.71
N PRO A 103 17.50 2.27 4.40
CA PRO A 103 17.17 1.72 5.71
C PRO A 103 16.45 0.37 5.55
N ALA A 104 17.23 -0.69 5.32
CA ALA A 104 16.76 -2.06 5.18
C ALA A 104 17.52 -2.99 6.10
#